data_AF-A0A2I8A6S4-F1
#
_entry.id   AF-A0A2I8A6S4-F1
#
_cell.length_a   1.000
_cell.length_b   1.000
_cell.length_c   1.000
_cell.angle_alpha   90.00
_cell.angle_beta   90.00
_cell.angle_gamma   90.00
#
_symmetry.space_group_name_H-M   'P 1'
#
loop_
_entity.id
_entity.type
_entity.pdbx_description
1 polymer ?
#
loop_
_entity_poly.entity_id
_entity_poly.type
_entity_poly.pdbx_seq_one_letter_code
_entity_poly.pdbx_strand_id
1 'polypeptide(L)'
;MALIKEIAQQALSVGYLGITDQNQINTLLQLNYDSEDVDALILLQRAIASGKVQRESHRQKRYLPVSNQENKASIKMAYQVAAEMTFAAAVALSMTKNTSEQPSLGT
;
A
#
# COMPACT_ATOMS: atom_id res chain seq x y z
N MET A 1 -24.39 -24.36 17.01
CA MET A 1 -23.80 -23.04 16.72
C MET A 1 -22.32 -23.28 16.62
N ALA A 2 -21.70 -23.02 15.47
CA ALA A 2 -20.29 -23.29 15.29
C ALA A 2 -19.46 -22.20 16.00
N LEU A 3 -18.55 -22.61 16.86
CA LEU A 3 -17.65 -21.72 17.61
C LEU A 3 -16.37 -21.44 16.79
N ILE A 4 -15.70 -20.31 17.03
CA ILE A 4 -14.45 -19.97 16.33
C ILE A 4 -13.42 -21.08 16.57
N LYS A 5 -13.32 -21.57 17.81
CA LYS A 5 -12.44 -22.69 18.15
C LYS A 5 -12.68 -23.96 17.33
N GLU A 6 -13.94 -24.30 17.03
CA GLU A 6 -14.26 -25.52 16.27
C GLU A 6 -13.81 -25.38 14.81
N ILE A 7 -14.05 -24.21 14.21
CA ILE A 7 -13.61 -23.92 12.85
C ILE A 7 -12.09 -23.93 12.77
N ALA A 8 -11.42 -23.33 13.76
CA ALA A 8 -9.96 -23.30 13.84
C ALA A 8 -9.36 -24.71 14.01
N GLN A 9 -9.94 -25.53 14.89
CA GLN A 9 -9.52 -26.92 15.10
C GLN A 9 -9.73 -27.76 13.84
N GLN A 10 -10.86 -27.59 13.16
CA GLN A 10 -11.13 -28.28 11.91
C GLN A 10 -10.11 -27.91 10.84
N ALA A 11 -9.81 -26.62 10.68
CA ALA A 11 -8.80 -26.16 9.71
C ALA A 11 -7.38 -26.66 10.06
N LEU A 12 -7.05 -26.75 11.35
CA LEU A 12 -5.79 -27.34 11.82
C LEU A 12 -5.71 -28.84 11.55
N SER A 13 -6.81 -29.56 11.71
CA SER A 13 -6.90 -31.01 11.48
C SER A 13 -6.82 -31.35 9.98
N VAL A 14 -7.55 -30.60 9.16
CA VAL A 14 -7.60 -30.80 7.70
C VAL A 14 -6.36 -30.22 7.00
N GLY A 15 -5.69 -29.24 7.62
CA GLY A 15 -4.57 -28.54 7.01
C GLY A 15 -4.99 -27.52 5.94
N TYR A 16 -6.26 -27.14 5.90
CA TYR A 16 -6.81 -26.20 4.93
C TYR A 16 -7.84 -25.27 5.58
N LEU A 17 -7.78 -23.99 5.24
CA LEU A 17 -8.74 -22.98 5.68
C LEU A 17 -9.40 -22.33 4.46
N GLY A 18 -10.65 -22.71 4.18
CA GLY A 18 -11.41 -22.18 3.05
C GLY A 18 -11.89 -20.75 3.24
N ILE A 19 -12.41 -20.15 2.16
CA ILE A 19 -13.03 -18.80 2.21
C ILE A 19 -14.29 -18.80 3.09
N THR A 20 -15.12 -19.83 2.99
CA THR A 20 -16.37 -19.94 3.77
C THR A 20 -16.07 -19.92 5.27
N ASP A 21 -15.09 -20.71 5.71
CA ASP A 21 -14.66 -20.79 7.10
C ASP A 21 -14.09 -19.46 7.59
N GLN A 22 -13.31 -18.75 6.76
CA GLN A 22 -12.80 -17.42 7.08
C GLN A 22 -13.91 -16.39 7.26
N ASN A 23 -14.90 -16.38 6.38
CA ASN A 23 -16.04 -15.46 6.49
C ASN A 23 -16.86 -15.76 7.74
N GLN A 24 -16.99 -17.04 8.09
CA GLN A 24 -17.67 -17.45 9.31
C GLN A 24 -16.91 -17.02 10.56
N ILE A 25 -15.58 -17.22 10.62
CA ILE A 25 -14.73 -16.70 11.70
C ILE A 25 -14.89 -15.18 11.82
N ASN A 26 -14.84 -14.43 10.71
CA ASN A 26 -15.00 -12.97 10.73
C ASN A 26 -16.36 -12.54 11.28
N THR A 27 -17.43 -13.26 10.92
CA THR A 27 -18.78 -12.98 11.41
C THR A 27 -18.87 -13.23 12.92
N LEU A 28 -18.29 -14.33 13.40
CA LEU A 28 -18.28 -14.67 14.81
C LEU A 28 -17.46 -13.68 15.65
N LEU A 29 -16.33 -13.20 15.12
CA LEU A 29 -15.51 -12.16 15.76
C LEU A 29 -16.25 -10.82 15.93
N GLN A 30 -17.21 -10.52 15.05
CA GLN A 30 -18.04 -9.30 15.16
C GLN A 30 -19.17 -9.42 16.19
N LEU A 31 -19.55 -10.65 16.55
CA LEU A 31 -20.64 -10.90 17.47
C LEU A 31 -20.14 -10.95 18.92
N ASN A 32 -19.38 -11.99 19.25
CA ASN A 32 -18.78 -12.18 20.55
C ASN A 32 -17.72 -13.30 20.45
N TYR A 33 -16.60 -13.14 21.13
CA TYR A 33 -15.54 -14.13 21.21
C TYR A 33 -14.96 -14.15 22.63
N ASP A 34 -14.50 -15.31 23.07
CA ASP A 34 -13.86 -15.48 24.37
C ASP A 34 -12.34 -15.67 24.24
N SER A 35 -11.66 -15.90 25.37
CA SER A 35 -10.22 -16.15 25.38
C SER A 35 -9.81 -17.44 24.68
N GLU A 36 -10.64 -18.49 24.73
CA GLU A 36 -10.33 -19.76 24.07
C GLU A 36 -10.37 -19.60 22.54
N ASP A 37 -11.30 -18.80 22.04
CA ASP A 37 -11.40 -18.47 20.62
C ASP A 37 -10.16 -17.70 20.14
N VAL A 38 -9.63 -16.78 20.96
CA VAL A 38 -8.38 -16.06 20.67
C VAL A 38 -7.20 -17.02 20.61
N ASP A 39 -7.06 -17.92 21.58
CA ASP A 39 -5.98 -18.91 21.61
C ASP A 39 -6.04 -19.83 20.38
N ALA A 40 -7.23 -20.29 20.01
CA ALA A 40 -7.44 -21.11 18.84
C ALA A 40 -7.05 -20.38 17.54
N LEU A 41 -7.38 -19.09 17.43
CA LEU A 41 -6.96 -18.27 16.29
C LEU A 41 -5.45 -18.05 16.24
N ILE A 42 -4.79 -17.82 17.37
CA ILE A 42 -3.33 -17.68 17.42
C ILE A 42 -2.65 -18.95 16.92
N LEU A 43 -3.13 -20.13 17.35
CA LEU A 43 -2.63 -21.42 16.88
C LEU A 43 -2.85 -21.60 15.38
N LEU A 44 -4.05 -21.25 14.88
CA LEU A 44 -4.38 -21.31 13.46
C LEU A 44 -3.47 -20.39 12.62
N GLN A 45 -3.28 -19.13 13.05
CA GLN A 45 -2.39 -18.20 12.33
C GLN A 45 -0.95 -18.68 12.32
N ARG A 46 -0.45 -19.24 13.43
CA ARG A 46 0.90 -19.82 13.48
C ARG A 46 1.01 -21.00 12.51
N ALA A 47 0.02 -21.87 12.46
CA ALA A 47 0.01 -23.01 11.55
C ALA A 47 0.02 -22.55 10.08
N ILE A 48 -0.77 -21.53 9.74
CA ILE A 48 -0.77 -20.90 8.40
C ILE A 48 0.61 -20.31 8.08
N ALA A 49 1.18 -19.52 9.00
CA ALA A 49 2.49 -18.90 8.81
C ALA A 49 3.62 -19.94 8.65
N SER A 50 3.51 -21.09 9.33
CA SER A 50 4.44 -22.21 9.18
C SER A 50 4.19 -23.07 7.94
N GLY A 51 3.15 -22.78 7.15
CA GLY A 51 2.76 -23.56 5.97
C GLY A 51 2.05 -24.88 6.27
N LYS A 52 1.77 -25.20 7.55
CA LYS A 52 1.04 -26.42 7.97
C LYS A 52 -0.44 -26.38 7.59
N VAL A 53 -1.01 -25.19 7.50
CA VAL A 53 -2.39 -24.97 7.04
C VAL A 53 -2.34 -24.10 5.80
N GLN A 54 -2.86 -24.59 4.69
CA GLN A 54 -3.04 -23.79 3.49
C GLN A 54 -4.30 -22.95 3.61
N ARG A 55 -4.12 -21.63 3.63
CA ARG A 55 -5.22 -20.68 3.63
C ARG A 55 -5.63 -20.39 2.19
N GLU A 56 -6.90 -20.54 1.88
CA GLU A 56 -7.48 -20.03 0.65
C GLU A 56 -7.41 -18.51 0.68
N SER A 57 -6.43 -17.94 -0.01
CA SER A 57 -6.48 -16.53 -0.34
C SER A 57 -7.46 -16.38 -1.48
N HIS A 58 -8.47 -15.52 -1.35
CA HIS A 58 -8.94 -14.85 -2.54
C HIS A 58 -7.69 -14.29 -3.21
N ARG A 59 -7.34 -14.81 -4.39
CA ARG A 59 -6.67 -13.96 -5.37
C ARG A 59 -7.70 -12.87 -5.65
N GLN A 60 -7.80 -11.90 -4.76
CA GLN A 60 -8.06 -10.55 -5.19
C GLN A 60 -6.94 -10.38 -6.20
N LYS A 61 -7.30 -10.45 -7.49
CA LYS A 61 -6.56 -9.69 -8.48
C LYS A 61 -6.48 -8.35 -7.79
N ARG A 62 -5.33 -8.05 -7.18
CA ARG A 62 -4.85 -6.69 -7.15
C ARG A 62 -4.96 -6.36 -8.61
N TYR A 63 -6.07 -5.72 -8.98
CA TYR A 63 -6.05 -4.80 -10.07
C TYR A 63 -4.85 -3.95 -9.70
N LEU A 64 -3.68 -4.31 -10.25
CA LEU A 64 -2.68 -3.34 -10.61
C LEU A 64 -3.54 -2.25 -11.22
N PRO A 65 -3.62 -1.05 -10.60
CA PRO A 65 -4.51 -0.03 -11.09
C PRO A 65 -4.23 0.09 -12.58
N VAL A 66 -5.22 -0.34 -13.37
CA VAL A 66 -5.26 -0.02 -14.78
C VAL A 66 -5.11 1.47 -14.79
N SER A 67 -4.06 1.89 -15.48
CA SER A 67 -3.65 3.27 -15.66
C SER A 67 -4.86 4.14 -15.94
N ASN A 68 -5.30 4.91 -14.95
CA ASN A 68 -5.60 6.29 -15.23
C ASN A 68 -4.23 6.98 -15.31
N GLN A 69 -3.70 6.87 -16.52
CA GLN A 69 -2.70 7.71 -17.13
C GLN A 69 -2.96 9.17 -16.72
N GLU A 70 -2.23 9.66 -15.70
CA GLU A 70 -1.95 11.09 -15.50
C GLU A 70 -0.99 11.36 -14.32
N ASN A 71 -0.86 10.47 -13.32
CA ASN A 71 0.04 10.72 -12.17
C ASN A 71 1.22 9.74 -12.04
N LYS A 72 1.88 9.41 -13.15
CA LYS A 72 3.24 8.84 -13.13
C LYS A 72 4.24 9.81 -13.74
N ALA A 73 4.29 11.03 -13.21
CA ALA A 73 5.56 11.74 -13.22
C ALA A 73 6.52 10.93 -12.32
N SER A 74 7.23 9.97 -12.90
CA SER A 74 8.32 9.28 -12.23
C SER A 74 9.28 10.37 -11.73
N ILE A 75 9.77 10.25 -10.49
CA ILE A 75 10.68 11.22 -9.85
C ILE A 75 11.80 11.69 -10.80
N LYS A 76 12.26 10.80 -11.68
CA LYS A 76 13.23 11.07 -12.76
C LYS A 76 12.80 12.22 -13.71
N MET A 77 11.52 12.26 -14.12
CA MET A 77 10.97 13.25 -15.06
C MET A 77 10.79 14.61 -14.38
N ALA A 78 10.29 14.63 -13.14
CA ALA A 78 10.22 15.85 -12.34
C ALA A 78 11.60 16.47 -12.09
N TYR A 79 12.61 15.63 -11.82
CA TYR A 79 14.00 16.08 -11.66
C TYR A 79 14.57 16.68 -12.97
N GLN A 80 14.30 16.05 -14.11
CA GLN A 80 14.77 16.53 -15.40
C GLN A 80 14.18 17.91 -15.74
N VAL A 81 12.86 18.08 -15.57
CA VAL A 81 12.18 19.36 -15.83
C VAL A 81 12.72 20.47 -14.93
N ALA A 82 12.93 20.18 -13.64
CA ALA A 82 13.51 21.15 -12.72
C ALA A 82 14.95 21.55 -13.10
N ALA A 83 15.77 20.59 -13.54
CA ALA A 83 17.13 20.85 -13.99
C ALA A 83 17.16 21.75 -15.24
N GLU A 84 16.29 21.48 -16.23
CA GLU A 84 16.19 22.29 -17.45
C GLU A 84 15.72 23.71 -17.15
N MET A 85 14.69 23.87 -16.30
CA MET A 85 14.21 25.20 -15.87
C MET A 85 15.29 25.99 -15.12
N THR A 86 16.04 25.34 -14.23
CA THR A 86 17.12 25.98 -13.47
C THR A 86 18.26 26.42 -14.39
N PHE A 87 18.63 25.59 -15.37
CA PHE A 87 19.64 25.94 -16.36
C PHE A 87 19.21 27.13 -17.22
N ALA A 88 17.98 27.13 -17.72
CA ALA A 88 17.44 28.23 -18.51
C ALA A 88 17.41 29.54 -17.70
N ALA A 89 17.00 29.50 -16.43
CA ALA A 89 17.01 30.67 -15.55
C ALA A 89 18.43 31.19 -15.30
N ALA A 90 19.41 30.32 -15.08
CA ALA A 90 20.81 30.71 -14.91
C ALA A 90 21.38 31.36 -16.18
N VAL A 91 21.10 30.80 -17.36
CA VAL A 91 21.49 31.39 -18.64
C VAL A 91 20.84 32.76 -18.82
N ALA A 92 19.54 32.88 -18.58
CA ALA A 92 18.83 34.17 -18.67
C ALA A 92 19.43 35.22 -17.71
N LEU A 93 19.70 34.86 -16.45
CA LEU A 93 20.30 35.76 -15.46
C LEU A 93 21.76 36.13 -15.79
N SER A 94 22.51 35.25 -16.43
CA SER A 94 23.87 35.58 -16.90
C SER A 94 23.87 36.49 -18.13
N MET A 95 22.81 36.44 -18.95
CA MET A 95 22.61 37.38 -20.06
C MET A 95 22.13 38.76 -19.61
N THR A 96 21.49 38.90 -18.44
CA THR A 96 21.03 40.21 -17.93
C THR A 96 22.12 41.04 -17.24
N LYS A 97 23.32 40.49 -17.05
CA LYS A 97 24.47 41.22 -16.48
C LYS A 97 25.24 42.01 -17.54
N ASN A 98 24.53 42.79 -18.35
CA ASN A 98 25.14 43.73 -19.30
C ASN A 98 24.25 44.91 -19.73
N THR A 99 23.44 45.46 -18.81
CA THR A 99 22.92 46.83 -18.97
C THR A 99 23.15 47.61 -17.68
N SER A 100 24.38 48.05 -17.52
CA SER A 100 24.77 49.08 -16.56
C SER A 100 24.33 50.45 -17.08
N GLU A 101 23.67 51.21 -16.21
CA GLU A 101 23.85 52.67 -16.02
C GLU A 101 23.37 53.63 -17.13
N GLN A 102 22.30 54.40 -16.85
CA GLN A 102 22.37 55.87 -16.98
C GLN A 102 21.51 56.56 -15.90
N PRO A 103 22.06 57.50 -15.10
CA PRO A 103 21.32 58.29 -14.14
C PRO A 103 20.73 59.54 -14.83
N SER A 104 19.42 59.76 -14.73
CA SER A 104 18.83 61.04 -15.12
C SER A 104 18.86 61.99 -13.91
N LEU A 105 19.85 62.88 -13.89
CA LEU A 105 19.90 64.03 -13.01
C LEU A 105 18.81 65.03 -13.42
N GLY A 106 18.08 65.52 -12.42
CA GLY A 106 17.12 66.60 -12.62
C GLY A 106 17.78 67.91 -13.04
N THR A 107 17.01 68.68 -13.81
CA THR A 107 17.05 70.15 -13.86
C THR A 107 15.61 70.63 -13.93
#